data_AF-A0A1G1DBC6-F1
#
_entry.id   AF-A0A1G1DBC6-F1
#
_cell.length_a   1.000
_cell.length_b   1.000
_cell.length_c   1.000
_cell.angle_alpha   90.00
_cell.angle_beta   90.00
_cell.angle_gamma   90.00
#
_symmetry.space_group_name_H-M   'P 1'
#
loop_
_entity.id
_entity.type
_entity.pdbx_description
1 polymer ?
#
loop_
_entity_poly.entity_id
_entity_poly.type
_entity_poly.pdbx_seq_one_letter_code
_entity_poly.pdbx_strand_id
1 'polypeptide(L)'
;NGAGFYEIRMESIGGLGANLAGKVLAEAGVLNMGFNGSNFSSYGSEKKGSPVKAFIRFCSPDMEVRENSPVTEPHLLAIFHENLSKNIPVTQGVGPDGIVVINTSKSPDEARDFLKLHAGTIYCINALKIAIEEKTRINTALLGTICKASGFLDPDAIKDMITKNLGKKYASLIAPNLKTFDRGYNEYVLKKFKPDNKYPYIPFTRDGQKIGYFNQPMGGVIPSGGNSIFKDISASREGWIPVLDISKCTNCGECDITCPDYSFVWEDGIDPKKGKLARILKRIVYEHCKGCLRCVEICKFEALTTHKEFEVDKTILEKGFTDGSKK
;
A
#
# COMPACT_ATOMS: atom_id res chain seq x y z
N ASN A 1 8.69 -14.36 -20.72
CA ASN A 1 9.48 -15.40 -20.03
C ASN A 1 9.61 -16.62 -20.95
N GLY A 2 10.27 -17.69 -20.51
CA GLY A 2 10.47 -18.92 -21.33
C GLY A 2 9.18 -19.66 -21.72
N ALA A 3 8.06 -19.37 -21.05
CA ALA A 3 6.74 -19.92 -21.35
C ALA A 3 5.90 -19.01 -22.28
N GLY A 4 6.45 -17.91 -22.78
CA GLY A 4 5.75 -16.99 -23.69
C GLY A 4 4.87 -15.94 -23.02
N PHE A 5 4.90 -15.82 -21.69
CA PHE A 5 4.12 -14.81 -20.96
C PHE A 5 4.91 -13.51 -20.75
N TYR A 6 4.21 -12.38 -20.89
CA TYR A 6 4.56 -11.12 -20.24
C TYR A 6 3.81 -11.04 -18.92
N GLU A 7 4.55 -10.91 -17.82
CA GLU A 7 4.01 -11.05 -16.47
C GLU A 7 4.18 -9.76 -15.67
N ILE A 8 3.09 -9.33 -15.05
CA ILE A 8 3.01 -8.15 -14.21
C ILE A 8 2.64 -8.58 -12.79
N ARG A 9 3.39 -8.08 -11.80
CA ARG A 9 3.06 -8.23 -10.38
C ARG A 9 2.76 -6.86 -9.78
N MET A 10 1.61 -6.70 -9.18
CA MET A 10 1.26 -5.51 -8.40
C MET A 10 1.36 -5.84 -6.91
N GLU A 11 2.11 -5.05 -6.16
CA GLU A 11 2.25 -5.11 -4.71
C GLU A 11 1.54 -3.88 -4.12
N SER A 12 0.53 -4.12 -3.29
CA SER A 12 -0.37 -3.08 -2.79
C SER A 12 -0.84 -3.37 -1.37
N ILE A 13 -1.62 -2.44 -0.83
CA ILE A 13 -2.34 -2.57 0.43
C ILE A 13 -3.84 -2.56 0.11
N GLY A 14 -4.63 -3.28 0.91
CA GLY A 14 -6.09 -3.26 0.82
C GLY A 14 -6.63 -1.82 0.90
N GLY A 15 -7.45 -1.43 -0.09
CA GLY A 15 -8.00 -0.08 -0.22
C GLY A 15 -7.35 0.79 -1.31
N LEU A 16 -6.17 0.43 -1.81
CA LEU A 16 -5.45 1.22 -2.83
C LEU A 16 -5.82 0.89 -4.28
N GLY A 17 -6.70 -0.10 -4.50
CA GLY A 17 -7.29 -0.37 -5.82
C GLY A 17 -6.47 -1.25 -6.77
N ALA A 18 -5.44 -1.96 -6.31
CA ALA A 18 -4.63 -2.84 -7.16
C ALA A 18 -5.41 -3.99 -7.82
N ASN A 19 -6.37 -4.61 -7.11
CA ASN A 19 -7.23 -5.63 -7.70
C ASN A 19 -8.05 -5.09 -8.88
N LEU A 20 -8.63 -3.89 -8.71
CA LEU A 20 -9.37 -3.24 -9.78
C LEU A 20 -8.45 -2.83 -10.93
N ALA A 21 -7.25 -2.32 -10.63
CA ALA A 21 -6.26 -1.98 -11.66
C ALA A 21 -5.84 -3.21 -12.47
N GLY A 22 -5.54 -4.34 -11.81
CA GLY A 22 -5.20 -5.60 -12.47
C GLY A 22 -6.33 -6.11 -13.37
N LYS A 23 -7.58 -6.03 -12.90
CA LYS A 23 -8.76 -6.37 -13.69
C LYS A 23 -8.90 -5.47 -14.93
N VAL A 24 -8.86 -4.14 -14.76
CA VAL A 24 -8.95 -3.17 -15.87
C VAL A 24 -7.87 -3.42 -16.90
N LEU A 25 -6.63 -3.64 -16.45
CA LEU A 25 -5.49 -3.89 -17.32
C LEU A 25 -5.67 -5.17 -18.14
N ALA A 26 -6.05 -6.26 -17.47
CA ALA A 26 -6.26 -7.56 -18.11
C ALA A 26 -7.45 -7.54 -19.08
N GLU A 27 -8.58 -6.94 -18.70
CA GLU A 27 -9.74 -6.80 -19.57
C GLU A 27 -9.41 -5.91 -20.79
N ALA A 28 -8.64 -4.83 -20.62
CA ALA A 28 -8.21 -4.01 -21.75
C ALA A 28 -7.33 -4.82 -22.72
N GLY A 29 -6.32 -5.53 -22.20
CA GLY A 29 -5.44 -6.34 -23.05
C GLY A 29 -6.15 -7.49 -23.76
N VAL A 30 -7.06 -8.18 -23.06
CA VAL A 30 -7.76 -9.35 -23.62
C VAL A 30 -8.91 -8.96 -24.53
N LEU A 31 -9.78 -8.04 -24.08
CA LEU A 31 -11.03 -7.74 -24.79
C LEU A 31 -10.87 -6.67 -25.87
N ASN A 32 -9.94 -5.73 -25.70
CA ASN A 32 -9.78 -4.61 -26.63
C ASN A 32 -8.51 -4.71 -27.49
N MET A 33 -7.47 -5.42 -27.05
CA MET A 33 -6.21 -5.54 -27.80
C MET A 33 -5.96 -6.93 -28.40
N GLY A 34 -6.83 -7.91 -28.10
CA GLY A 34 -6.78 -9.25 -28.69
C GLY A 34 -5.75 -10.20 -28.09
N PHE A 35 -5.07 -9.84 -26.99
CA PHE A 35 -4.18 -10.77 -26.30
C PHE A 35 -4.96 -11.89 -25.63
N ASN A 36 -4.30 -13.02 -25.38
CA ASN A 36 -4.79 -13.95 -24.36
C ASN A 36 -4.09 -13.65 -23.03
N GLY A 37 -4.69 -14.02 -21.91
CA GLY A 37 -4.15 -13.66 -20.62
C GLY A 37 -4.94 -14.17 -19.43
N SER A 38 -4.40 -13.91 -18.24
CA SER A 38 -5.09 -14.19 -16.98
C SER A 38 -4.84 -13.06 -15.99
N ASN A 39 -5.79 -12.88 -15.07
CA ASN A 39 -5.61 -12.03 -13.92
C ASN A 39 -6.20 -12.71 -12.69
N PHE A 40 -5.49 -12.62 -11.58
CA PHE A 40 -6.03 -12.98 -10.28
C PHE A 40 -5.30 -12.21 -9.19
N SER A 41 -5.93 -12.13 -8.02
CA SER A 41 -5.37 -11.44 -6.87
C SER A 41 -5.27 -12.38 -5.68
N SER A 42 -4.24 -12.16 -4.87
CA SER A 42 -4.07 -12.76 -3.56
C SER A 42 -4.24 -11.68 -2.50
N TYR A 43 -5.10 -11.94 -1.52
CA TYR A 43 -5.41 -11.04 -0.42
C TYR A 43 -5.28 -11.78 0.91
N GLY A 44 -4.84 -11.05 1.94
CA GLY A 44 -4.86 -11.53 3.31
C GLY A 44 -6.28 -11.63 3.87
N SER A 45 -6.40 -12.21 5.07
CA SER A 45 -7.67 -12.33 5.77
C SER A 45 -8.17 -11.00 6.35
N GLU A 46 -7.30 -10.00 6.52
CA GLU A 46 -7.70 -8.72 7.10
C GLU A 46 -8.47 -7.83 6.09
N LYS A 47 -9.53 -7.15 6.57
CA LYS A 47 -10.43 -6.36 5.69
C LYS A 47 -9.80 -5.07 5.15
N LYS A 48 -8.79 -4.52 5.83
CA LYS A 48 -8.08 -3.28 5.47
C LYS A 48 -6.63 -3.41 5.93
N GLY A 49 -5.68 -2.89 5.15
CA GLY A 49 -4.27 -2.89 5.54
C GLY A 49 -3.47 -4.13 5.19
N SER A 50 -4.12 -5.22 4.79
CA SER A 50 -3.40 -6.42 4.33
C SER A 50 -2.67 -6.13 3.03
N PRO A 51 -1.47 -6.71 2.85
CA PRO A 51 -0.84 -6.80 1.54
C PRO A 51 -1.80 -7.45 0.54
N VAL A 52 -1.95 -6.81 -0.60
CA VAL A 52 -2.71 -7.31 -1.75
C VAL A 52 -1.73 -7.46 -2.89
N LYS A 53 -1.68 -8.66 -3.46
CA LYS A 53 -0.92 -8.94 -4.67
C LYS A 53 -1.88 -9.14 -5.82
N ALA A 54 -1.65 -8.48 -6.94
CA ALA A 54 -2.35 -8.80 -8.18
C ALA A 54 -1.35 -9.31 -9.21
N PHE A 55 -1.75 -10.35 -9.94
CA PHE A 55 -0.93 -11.01 -10.93
C PHE A 55 -1.65 -10.92 -12.28
N ILE A 56 -0.95 -10.44 -13.28
CA ILE A 56 -1.48 -10.31 -14.64
C ILE A 56 -0.49 -10.99 -15.59
N ARG A 57 -1.03 -11.78 -16.52
CA ARG A 57 -0.28 -12.41 -17.60
C ARG A 57 -0.91 -12.03 -18.92
N PHE A 58 -0.06 -11.69 -19.88
CA PHE A 58 -0.42 -11.56 -21.28
C PHE A 58 0.42 -12.53 -22.11
N CYS A 59 -0.19 -13.13 -23.12
CA CYS A 59 0.48 -13.94 -24.13
C CYS A 59 -0.18 -13.71 -25.49
N SER A 60 0.36 -14.37 -26.51
CA SER A 60 -0.24 -14.34 -27.84
C SER A 60 -1.67 -14.91 -27.83
N PRO A 61 -2.52 -14.51 -28.80
CA PRO A 61 -3.93 -14.91 -28.82
C PRO A 61 -4.15 -16.43 -28.95
N ASP A 62 -3.21 -17.12 -29.59
CA ASP A 62 -3.22 -18.55 -29.88
C ASP A 62 -2.67 -19.42 -28.74
N MET A 63 -2.04 -18.82 -27.73
CA MET A 63 -1.49 -19.52 -26.59
C MET A 63 -2.53 -19.72 -25.50
N GLU A 64 -2.66 -20.94 -24.97
CA GLU A 64 -3.53 -21.23 -23.83
C GLU A 64 -2.86 -20.89 -22.50
N VAL A 65 -3.59 -20.17 -21.63
CA VAL A 65 -3.11 -19.84 -20.28
C VAL A 65 -3.44 -20.97 -19.31
N ARG A 66 -2.47 -21.85 -19.06
CA ARG A 66 -2.59 -22.97 -18.10
C ARG A 66 -1.94 -22.69 -16.74
N GLU A 67 -1.26 -21.56 -16.62
CA GLU A 67 -0.52 -21.17 -15.42
C GLU A 67 -1.39 -20.36 -14.45
N ASN A 68 -1.67 -20.95 -13.28
CA ASN A 68 -2.44 -20.34 -12.19
C ASN A 68 -1.64 -20.25 -10.89
N SER A 69 -0.34 -19.97 -10.99
CA SER A 69 0.54 -19.70 -9.84
C SER A 69 0.91 -18.22 -9.73
N PRO A 70 1.41 -17.75 -8.57
CA PRO A 70 1.93 -16.39 -8.41
C PRO A 70 3.01 -16.04 -9.45
N VAL A 71 3.11 -14.76 -9.83
CA VAL A 71 4.23 -14.28 -10.66
C VAL A 71 5.48 -14.18 -9.80
N THR A 72 6.43 -15.07 -10.04
CA THR A 72 7.70 -15.15 -9.32
C THR A 72 8.73 -14.18 -9.89
N GLU A 73 8.81 -14.09 -11.23
CA GLU A 73 9.78 -13.28 -11.97
C GLU A 73 9.05 -12.25 -12.87
N PRO A 74 8.57 -11.13 -12.31
CA PRO A 74 7.80 -10.16 -13.08
C PRO A 74 8.67 -9.41 -14.10
N HIS A 75 8.11 -9.18 -15.30
CA HIS A 75 8.70 -8.25 -16.27
C HIS A 75 8.40 -6.81 -15.85
N LEU A 76 7.23 -6.59 -15.22
CA LEU A 76 6.84 -5.32 -14.61
C LEU A 76 6.34 -5.54 -13.18
N LEU A 77 6.96 -4.87 -12.22
CA LEU A 77 6.53 -4.80 -10.83
C LEU A 77 5.91 -3.42 -10.56
N ALA A 78 4.67 -3.36 -10.09
CA ALA A 78 4.03 -2.12 -9.68
C ALA A 78 3.85 -2.07 -8.15
N ILE A 79 4.38 -1.06 -7.47
CA ILE A 79 4.34 -0.90 -6.02
C ILE A 79 3.47 0.31 -5.70
N PHE A 80 2.30 0.05 -5.10
CA PHE A 80 1.29 1.09 -4.84
C PHE A 80 1.62 1.95 -3.61
N HIS A 81 2.51 1.47 -2.74
CA HIS A 81 2.87 2.16 -1.50
C HIS A 81 4.31 1.84 -1.07
N GLU A 82 5.15 2.86 -0.88
CA GLU A 82 6.57 2.69 -0.53
C GLU A 82 6.81 1.95 0.79
N ASN A 83 5.98 2.18 1.83
CA ASN A 83 6.12 1.47 3.11
C ASN A 83 5.99 -0.06 3.02
N LEU A 84 5.49 -0.63 1.90
CA LEU A 84 5.48 -2.08 1.70
C LEU A 84 6.91 -2.66 1.72
N SER A 85 7.91 -1.90 1.25
CA SER A 85 9.30 -2.37 1.19
C SER A 85 9.97 -2.51 2.56
N LYS A 86 9.40 -1.90 3.61
CA LYS A 86 9.91 -2.03 4.98
C LYS A 86 9.60 -3.40 5.58
N ASN A 87 8.42 -3.93 5.26
CA ASN A 87 7.86 -5.10 5.92
C ASN A 87 7.91 -6.36 5.06
N ILE A 88 8.02 -6.22 3.74
CA ILE A 88 7.90 -7.34 2.79
C ILE A 88 8.95 -7.18 1.69
N PRO A 89 9.64 -8.26 1.28
CA PRO A 89 10.61 -8.22 0.20
C PRO A 89 9.90 -8.11 -1.18
N VAL A 90 9.44 -6.91 -1.51
CA VAL A 90 8.60 -6.64 -2.70
C VAL A 90 9.33 -6.81 -4.03
N THR A 91 10.67 -6.67 -4.05
CA THR A 91 11.53 -6.73 -5.25
C THR A 91 12.00 -8.12 -5.64
N GLN A 92 11.56 -9.17 -4.93
CA GLN A 92 11.97 -10.54 -5.22
C GLN A 92 11.67 -10.98 -6.65
N GLY A 93 12.64 -11.59 -7.32
CA GLY A 93 12.52 -12.07 -8.70
C GLY A 93 12.57 -10.98 -9.76
N VAL A 94 12.75 -9.69 -9.40
CA VAL A 94 12.97 -8.63 -10.39
C VAL A 94 14.37 -8.77 -10.97
N GLY A 95 14.45 -9.16 -12.24
CA GLY A 95 15.70 -9.31 -12.98
C GLY A 95 16.28 -7.99 -13.50
N PRO A 96 17.46 -8.02 -14.15
CA PRO A 96 18.14 -6.82 -14.67
C PRO A 96 17.37 -6.03 -15.73
N ASP A 97 16.50 -6.70 -16.48
CA ASP A 97 15.61 -6.07 -17.48
C ASP A 97 14.21 -5.77 -16.93
N GLY A 98 13.99 -6.03 -15.63
CA GLY A 98 12.72 -5.77 -14.97
C GLY A 98 12.40 -4.28 -14.89
N ILE A 99 11.11 -3.97 -15.01
CA ILE A 99 10.57 -2.62 -14.87
C ILE A 99 9.90 -2.52 -13.50
N VAL A 100 10.18 -1.45 -12.76
CA VAL A 100 9.56 -1.19 -11.46
C VAL A 100 8.83 0.14 -11.52
N VAL A 101 7.51 0.13 -11.39
CA VAL A 101 6.68 1.33 -11.23
C VAL A 101 6.38 1.50 -9.75
N ILE A 102 6.70 2.64 -9.14
CA ILE A 102 6.47 2.88 -7.72
C ILE A 102 5.81 4.23 -7.46
N ASN A 103 4.75 4.20 -6.63
CA ASN A 103 4.15 5.39 -6.07
C ASN A 103 5.03 5.97 -4.96
N THR A 104 5.75 7.05 -5.26
CA THR A 104 6.61 7.78 -4.32
C THR A 104 6.87 9.20 -4.81
N SER A 105 7.13 10.13 -3.90
CA SER A 105 7.62 11.47 -4.21
C SER A 105 9.15 11.55 -4.33
N LYS A 106 9.85 10.46 -4.01
CA LYS A 106 11.32 10.39 -4.01
C LYS A 106 11.88 10.18 -5.41
N SER A 107 13.16 10.50 -5.59
CA SER A 107 13.89 10.24 -6.82
C SER A 107 14.10 8.75 -7.09
N PRO A 108 14.36 8.33 -8.35
CA PRO A 108 14.72 6.95 -8.66
C PRO A 108 15.93 6.40 -7.89
N ASP A 109 16.91 7.25 -7.56
CA ASP A 109 18.08 6.87 -6.76
C ASP A 109 17.70 6.53 -5.32
N GLU A 110 16.92 7.40 -4.66
CA GLU A 110 16.37 7.11 -3.33
C GLU A 110 15.46 5.88 -3.34
N ALA A 111 14.64 5.74 -4.39
CA ALA A 111 13.76 4.58 -4.59
C ALA A 111 14.53 3.27 -4.69
N ARG A 112 15.60 3.25 -5.48
CA ARG A 112 16.49 2.09 -5.57
C ARG A 112 17.00 1.68 -4.19
N ASP A 113 17.37 2.66 -3.36
CA ASP A 113 18.04 2.41 -2.08
C ASP A 113 17.08 1.82 -1.03
N PHE A 114 15.88 2.38 -0.87
CA PHE A 114 14.91 1.81 0.08
C PHE A 114 14.25 0.51 -0.43
N LEU A 115 14.24 0.27 -1.75
CA LEU A 115 13.82 -1.00 -2.34
C LEU A 115 14.93 -2.06 -2.33
N LYS A 116 16.18 -1.65 -2.08
CA LYS A 116 17.40 -2.47 -2.25
C LYS A 116 17.41 -3.15 -3.61
N LEU A 117 17.03 -2.43 -4.67
CA LEU A 117 16.85 -3.01 -6.00
C LEU A 117 18.20 -3.30 -6.65
N HIS A 118 18.40 -4.56 -7.03
CA HIS A 118 19.60 -5.04 -7.72
C HIS A 118 19.89 -4.28 -9.03
N ALA A 119 18.92 -4.31 -9.96
CA ALA A 119 19.00 -3.70 -11.29
C ALA A 119 17.58 -3.54 -11.86
N GLY A 120 17.45 -2.85 -13.00
CA GLY A 120 16.17 -2.64 -13.69
C GLY A 120 15.90 -1.18 -14.01
N THR A 121 14.72 -0.89 -14.54
CA THR A 121 14.27 0.48 -14.82
C THR A 121 13.20 0.89 -13.82
N ILE A 122 13.48 1.89 -12.99
CA ILE A 122 12.53 2.41 -12.00
C ILE A 122 11.80 3.61 -12.58
N TYR A 123 10.47 3.60 -12.49
CA TYR A 123 9.55 4.70 -12.76
C TYR A 123 8.98 5.15 -11.41
N CYS A 124 9.33 6.36 -10.98
CA CYS A 124 8.80 7.01 -9.79
C CYS A 124 7.68 7.97 -10.17
N ILE A 125 6.51 7.83 -9.54
CA ILE A 125 5.38 8.72 -9.72
C ILE A 125 4.74 9.10 -8.39
N ASN A 126 4.39 10.38 -8.23
CA ASN A 126 3.60 10.84 -7.09
C ASN A 126 2.10 10.68 -7.36
N ALA A 127 1.63 9.43 -7.42
CA ALA A 127 0.24 9.11 -7.72
C ALA A 127 -0.72 9.65 -6.66
N LEU A 128 -0.27 9.76 -5.39
CA LEU A 128 -1.05 10.35 -4.32
C LEU A 128 -1.36 11.83 -4.59
N LYS A 129 -0.35 12.64 -4.96
CA LYS A 129 -0.55 14.05 -5.31
C LYS A 129 -1.54 14.20 -6.47
N ILE A 130 -1.35 13.44 -7.55
CA ILE A 130 -2.23 13.47 -8.72
C ILE A 130 -3.68 13.13 -8.30
N ALA A 131 -3.87 12.05 -7.54
CA ALA A 131 -5.19 11.61 -7.11
C ALA A 131 -5.89 12.64 -6.22
N ILE A 132 -5.15 13.33 -5.34
CA ILE A 132 -5.70 14.40 -4.49
C ILE A 132 -6.15 15.59 -5.33
N GLU A 133 -5.30 16.06 -6.25
CA GLU A 133 -5.59 17.21 -7.11
C GLU A 133 -6.77 16.96 -8.05
N GLU A 134 -6.87 15.75 -8.60
CA GLU A 134 -7.94 15.35 -9.52
C GLU A 134 -9.18 14.77 -8.81
N LYS A 135 -9.15 14.62 -7.48
CA LYS A 135 -10.21 14.00 -6.67
C LYS A 135 -10.56 12.57 -7.11
N THR A 136 -9.52 11.78 -7.39
CA THR A 136 -9.61 10.38 -7.83
C THR A 136 -8.85 9.45 -6.88
N ARG A 137 -8.47 8.26 -7.35
CA ARG A 137 -7.72 7.26 -6.60
C ARG A 137 -6.39 6.99 -7.29
N ILE A 138 -5.38 6.59 -6.51
CA ILE A 138 -4.00 6.42 -6.99
C ILE A 138 -3.84 5.33 -8.06
N ASN A 139 -4.75 4.35 -8.07
CA ASN A 139 -4.71 3.23 -9.01
C ASN A 139 -4.81 3.69 -10.47
N THR A 140 -5.59 4.73 -10.75
CA THR A 140 -5.76 5.25 -12.11
C THR A 140 -4.49 5.94 -12.62
N ALA A 141 -3.77 6.67 -11.76
CA ALA A 141 -2.49 7.27 -12.13
C ALA A 141 -1.44 6.17 -12.38
N LEU A 142 -1.40 5.15 -11.51
CA LEU A 142 -0.50 4.01 -11.68
C LEU A 142 -0.81 3.21 -12.95
N LEU A 143 -2.08 3.05 -13.35
CA LEU A 143 -2.45 2.45 -14.64
C LEU A 143 -1.83 3.21 -15.82
N GLY A 144 -1.85 4.54 -15.78
CA GLY A 144 -1.19 5.38 -16.79
C GLY A 144 0.30 5.11 -16.87
N THR A 145 1.00 5.08 -15.72
CA THR A 145 2.44 4.79 -15.69
C THR A 145 2.76 3.37 -16.13
N ILE A 146 1.96 2.38 -15.74
CA ILE A 146 2.12 0.97 -16.16
C ILE A 146 1.93 0.84 -17.67
N CYS A 147 0.92 1.51 -18.24
CA CYS A 147 0.70 1.55 -19.68
C CYS A 147 1.92 2.10 -20.41
N LYS A 148 2.46 3.23 -19.93
CA LYS A 148 3.66 3.83 -20.52
C LYS A 148 4.89 2.94 -20.38
N ALA A 149 5.07 2.34 -19.21
CA ALA A 149 6.25 1.55 -18.88
C ALA A 149 6.27 0.18 -19.58
N SER A 150 5.11 -0.43 -19.83
CA SER A 150 5.04 -1.71 -20.56
C SER A 150 5.42 -1.56 -22.04
N GLY A 151 5.13 -0.40 -22.64
CA GLY A 151 5.48 -0.06 -24.01
C GLY A 151 4.63 -0.73 -25.10
N PHE A 152 3.82 -1.72 -24.77
CA PHE A 152 2.93 -2.43 -25.72
C PHE A 152 1.45 -2.22 -25.44
N LEU A 153 1.08 -1.73 -24.25
CA LEU A 153 -0.31 -1.51 -23.87
C LEU A 153 -0.86 -0.23 -24.53
N ASP A 154 -2.04 -0.34 -25.12
CA ASP A 154 -2.72 0.78 -25.75
C ASP A 154 -3.42 1.65 -24.69
N PRO A 155 -3.07 2.95 -24.57
CA PRO A 155 -3.71 3.85 -23.62
C PRO A 155 -5.22 3.98 -23.86
N ASP A 156 -5.68 3.97 -25.11
CA ASP A 156 -7.10 4.16 -25.42
C ASP A 156 -7.91 2.94 -25.02
N ALA A 157 -7.39 1.73 -25.28
CA ALA A 157 -7.98 0.48 -24.78
C ALA A 157 -8.16 0.47 -23.25
N ILE A 158 -7.22 1.03 -22.48
CA ILE A 158 -7.32 1.10 -21.02
C ILE A 158 -8.32 2.17 -20.58
N LYS A 159 -8.29 3.36 -21.20
CA LYS A 159 -9.26 4.45 -20.93
C LYS A 159 -10.70 4.03 -21.20
N ASP A 160 -10.93 3.27 -22.26
CA ASP A 160 -12.22 2.67 -22.57
C ASP A 160 -12.67 1.72 -21.46
N MET A 161 -11.75 0.89 -20.96
CA MET A 161 -12.05 -0.05 -19.88
C MET A 161 -12.31 0.65 -18.53
N ILE A 162 -11.60 1.76 -18.24
CA ILE A 162 -11.88 2.64 -17.09
C ILE A 162 -13.31 3.21 -17.20
N THR A 163 -13.66 3.72 -18.37
CA THR A 163 -14.98 4.30 -18.66
C THR A 163 -16.09 3.26 -18.49
N LYS A 164 -15.90 2.05 -19.05
CA LYS A 164 -16.84 0.93 -18.92
C LYS A 164 -17.04 0.51 -17.46
N ASN A 165 -15.96 0.40 -16.68
CA ASN A 165 -16.02 -0.02 -15.27
C ASN A 165 -16.70 1.01 -14.35
N LEU A 166 -16.51 2.31 -14.59
CA LEU A 166 -17.23 3.36 -13.84
C LEU A 166 -18.71 3.42 -14.25
N GLY A 167 -18.99 3.20 -15.53
CA GLY A 167 -20.34 3.13 -16.09
C GLY A 167 -21.17 4.39 -15.85
N LYS A 168 -22.48 4.29 -16.11
CA LYS A 168 -23.41 5.44 -15.95
C LYS A 168 -23.56 5.91 -14.50
N LYS A 169 -23.37 5.00 -13.53
CA LYS A 169 -23.54 5.28 -12.10
C LYS A 169 -22.52 6.30 -11.58
N TYR A 170 -21.30 6.30 -12.11
CA TYR A 170 -20.22 7.17 -11.68
C TYR A 170 -19.72 8.07 -12.82
N ALA A 171 -20.63 8.52 -13.69
CA ALA A 171 -20.28 9.30 -14.89
C ALA A 171 -19.47 10.57 -14.59
N SER A 172 -19.77 11.24 -13.47
CA SER A 172 -19.02 12.43 -13.02
C SER A 172 -17.55 12.15 -12.69
N LEU A 173 -17.20 10.89 -12.40
CA LEU A 173 -15.83 10.49 -12.09
C LEU A 173 -15.03 10.08 -13.33
N ILE A 174 -15.67 9.94 -14.51
CA ILE A 174 -14.98 9.48 -15.73
C ILE A 174 -13.92 10.49 -16.16
N ALA A 175 -14.30 11.74 -16.44
CA ALA A 175 -13.34 12.75 -16.92
C ALA A 175 -12.17 12.99 -15.94
N PRO A 176 -12.39 13.11 -14.61
CA PRO A 176 -11.30 13.17 -13.65
C PRO A 176 -10.38 11.93 -13.67
N ASN A 177 -10.93 10.72 -13.83
CA ASN A 177 -10.12 9.51 -13.91
C ASN A 177 -9.32 9.43 -15.22
N LEU A 178 -9.89 9.83 -16.36
CA LEU A 178 -9.15 9.89 -17.62
C LEU A 178 -7.99 10.89 -17.54
N LYS A 179 -8.24 12.08 -16.97
CA LYS A 179 -7.17 13.06 -16.71
C LYS A 179 -6.12 12.51 -15.73
N THR A 180 -6.54 11.81 -14.69
CA THR A 180 -5.62 11.14 -13.74
C THR A 180 -4.75 10.10 -14.45
N PHE A 181 -5.33 9.31 -15.37
CA PHE A 181 -4.59 8.35 -16.18
C PHE A 181 -3.57 9.06 -17.07
N ASP A 182 -3.96 10.13 -17.75
CA ASP A 182 -3.07 10.92 -18.62
C ASP A 182 -1.92 11.56 -17.85
N ARG A 183 -2.19 12.12 -16.67
CA ARG A 183 -1.15 12.62 -15.77
C ARG A 183 -0.24 11.47 -15.32
N GLY A 184 -0.81 10.33 -14.97
CA GLY A 184 -0.10 9.08 -14.68
C GLY A 184 0.86 8.62 -15.79
N TYR A 185 0.41 8.78 -17.02
CA TYR A 185 1.14 8.41 -18.23
C TYR A 185 2.31 9.37 -18.56
N ASN A 186 2.31 10.60 -18.03
CA ASN A 186 3.26 11.65 -18.42
C ASN A 186 4.13 12.19 -17.25
N GLU A 187 3.64 12.22 -16.02
CA GLU A 187 4.27 12.91 -14.86
C GLU A 187 5.13 11.97 -13.99
N TYR A 188 5.94 11.11 -14.61
CA TYR A 188 6.86 10.21 -13.91
C TYR A 188 8.33 10.60 -14.17
N VAL A 189 9.20 10.20 -13.25
CA VAL A 189 10.66 10.27 -13.42
C VAL A 189 11.20 8.86 -13.51
N LEU A 190 12.05 8.57 -14.50
CA LEU A 190 12.61 7.24 -14.70
C LEU A 190 14.14 7.24 -14.62
N LYS A 191 14.71 6.13 -14.15
CA LYS A 191 16.14 5.85 -14.26
C LYS A 191 16.39 4.36 -14.45
N LYS A 192 17.31 4.01 -15.34
CA LYS A 192 17.78 2.64 -15.54
C LYS A 192 19.04 2.39 -14.69
N PHE A 193 19.05 1.29 -13.96
CA PHE A 193 20.14 0.84 -13.13
C PHE A 193 20.70 -0.47 -13.65
N LYS A 194 22.02 -0.51 -13.81
CA LYS A 194 22.77 -1.72 -14.16
C LYS A 194 23.07 -2.54 -12.90
N PRO A 195 23.33 -3.85 -13.03
CA PRO A 195 23.79 -4.68 -11.92
C PRO A 195 25.22 -4.28 -11.53
N ASP A 196 25.34 -3.25 -10.70
CA ASP A 196 26.60 -2.62 -10.25
C ASP A 196 27.10 -3.15 -8.89
N ASN A 197 26.51 -4.25 -8.41
CA ASN A 197 26.79 -4.89 -7.12
C ASN A 197 26.47 -4.03 -5.88
N LYS A 198 25.77 -2.89 -6.00
CA LYS A 198 25.31 -2.13 -4.83
C LYS A 198 24.33 -2.93 -3.96
N TYR A 199 23.42 -3.66 -4.61
CA TYR A 199 22.47 -4.56 -3.96
C TYR A 199 22.46 -5.93 -4.66
N PRO A 200 22.38 -7.04 -3.91
CA PRO A 200 22.34 -8.38 -4.50
C PRO A 200 21.00 -8.65 -5.19
N TYR A 201 21.01 -9.50 -6.21
CA TYR A 201 19.78 -10.07 -6.76
C TYR A 201 19.10 -10.94 -5.69
N ILE A 202 17.79 -10.77 -5.53
CA ILE A 202 17.00 -11.54 -4.58
C ILE A 202 16.07 -12.45 -5.38
N PRO A 203 16.32 -13.77 -5.44
CA PRO A 203 15.41 -14.69 -6.12
C PRO A 203 14.05 -14.71 -5.41
N PHE A 204 13.00 -15.08 -6.15
CA PHE A 204 11.71 -15.30 -5.53
C PHE A 204 11.74 -16.52 -4.60
N THR A 205 11.31 -16.32 -3.37
CA THR A 205 11.16 -17.39 -2.38
C THR A 205 9.72 -17.44 -1.93
N ARG A 206 9.07 -18.59 -2.05
CA ARG A 206 7.76 -18.80 -1.44
C ARG A 206 8.00 -19.10 0.03
N ASP A 207 7.60 -18.18 0.91
CA ASP A 207 7.54 -18.48 2.34
C ASP A 207 6.55 -19.63 2.54
N GLY A 208 7.07 -20.82 2.79
CA GLY A 208 6.26 -22.01 3.06
C GLY A 208 5.50 -21.87 4.38
N GLN A 209 4.50 -22.73 4.58
CA GLN A 209 3.90 -22.86 5.89
C GLN A 209 4.96 -23.39 6.87
N LYS A 210 5.32 -22.60 7.89
CA LYS A 210 6.25 -23.02 8.96
C LYS A 210 5.69 -24.19 9.79
N ILE A 211 4.37 -24.34 9.75
CA ILE A 211 3.61 -25.39 10.41
C ILE A 211 2.93 -26.23 9.32
N GLY A 212 3.16 -27.53 9.34
CA GLY A 212 2.55 -28.52 8.45
C GLY A 212 2.19 -29.80 9.21
N TYR A 213 1.92 -30.88 8.48
CA TYR A 213 1.40 -32.14 9.04
C TYR A 213 2.17 -32.65 10.28
N PHE A 214 3.51 -32.56 10.28
CA PHE A 214 4.35 -33.11 11.35
C PHE A 214 4.40 -32.26 12.63
N ASN A 215 4.12 -30.96 12.56
CA ASN A 215 4.30 -30.03 13.68
C ASN A 215 3.08 -29.13 13.95
N GLN A 216 1.95 -29.39 13.30
CA GLN A 216 0.71 -28.68 13.57
C GLN A 216 0.17 -29.07 14.96
N PRO A 217 -0.14 -28.08 15.83
CA PRO A 217 -0.79 -28.36 17.10
C PRO A 217 -2.09 -29.15 16.90
N MET A 218 -2.31 -30.17 17.72
CA MET A 218 -3.52 -30.98 17.68
C MET A 218 -4.77 -30.09 17.77
N GLY A 219 -5.77 -30.37 16.94
CA GLY A 219 -7.00 -29.59 16.91
C GLY A 219 -6.85 -28.16 16.37
N GLY A 220 -5.69 -27.78 15.81
CA GLY A 220 -5.47 -26.44 15.27
C GLY A 220 -5.33 -25.35 16.35
N VAL A 221 -4.94 -25.73 17.57
CA VAL A 221 -4.72 -24.80 18.68
C VAL A 221 -3.67 -23.74 18.29
N ILE A 222 -3.92 -22.48 18.66
CA ILE A 222 -2.97 -21.37 18.50
C ILE A 222 -2.24 -21.19 19.85
N PRO A 223 -1.02 -21.71 20.02
CA PRO A 223 -0.31 -21.64 21.30
C PRO A 223 0.19 -20.22 21.62
N SER A 224 0.33 -19.36 20.62
CA SER A 224 0.77 -17.97 20.73
C SER A 224 -0.40 -16.98 20.65
N GLY A 225 -1.32 -17.06 21.61
CA GLY A 225 -2.42 -16.10 21.74
C GLY A 225 -1.93 -14.66 21.97
N GLY A 226 -2.75 -13.66 21.62
CA GLY A 226 -2.42 -12.25 21.84
C GLY A 226 -1.33 -11.66 20.94
N ASN A 227 -0.97 -12.33 19.85
CA ASN A 227 0.10 -11.90 18.95
C ASN A 227 -0.20 -10.64 18.11
N SER A 228 -1.41 -10.08 18.20
CA SER A 228 -1.78 -8.83 17.53
C SER A 228 -0.90 -7.66 17.92
N ILE A 229 -0.31 -7.68 19.13
CA ILE A 229 0.64 -6.68 19.61
C ILE A 229 1.91 -6.56 18.75
N PHE A 230 2.26 -7.60 17.99
CA PHE A 230 3.45 -7.59 17.13
C PHE A 230 3.14 -7.12 15.71
N LYS A 231 1.86 -6.83 15.39
CA LYS A 231 1.43 -6.46 14.05
C LYS A 231 1.45 -4.94 13.88
N ASP A 232 2.36 -4.47 13.03
CA ASP A 232 2.30 -3.11 12.49
C ASP A 232 1.23 -3.01 11.38
N ILE A 233 0.26 -2.15 11.59
CA ILE A 233 -0.86 -1.85 10.68
C ILE A 233 -0.81 -0.40 10.17
N SER A 234 0.29 0.31 10.37
CA SER A 234 0.50 1.68 9.87
C SER A 234 0.28 1.80 8.36
N ALA A 235 0.61 0.73 7.63
CA ALA A 235 0.41 0.62 6.19
C ALA A 235 -1.08 0.79 5.78
N SER A 236 -2.02 0.53 6.70
CA SER A 236 -3.46 0.66 6.44
C SER A 236 -3.98 2.10 6.40
N ARG A 237 -3.15 3.09 6.78
CA ARG A 237 -3.54 4.50 6.82
C ARG A 237 -3.73 5.09 5.44
N GLU A 238 -4.60 6.10 5.36
CA GLU A 238 -4.87 6.86 4.12
C GLU A 238 -4.16 8.23 4.11
N GLY A 239 -3.07 8.37 4.90
CA GLY A 239 -2.27 9.59 4.98
C GLY A 239 -2.69 10.59 6.05
N TRP A 240 -3.62 10.23 6.93
CA TRP A 240 -4.07 11.06 8.06
C TRP A 240 -3.91 10.34 9.38
N ILE A 241 -3.54 11.08 10.42
CA ILE A 241 -3.39 10.55 11.79
C ILE A 241 -3.90 11.52 12.85
N PRO A 242 -4.34 11.01 14.01
CA PRO A 242 -4.55 11.82 15.19
C PRO A 242 -3.21 12.18 15.84
N VAL A 243 -3.03 13.41 16.31
CA VAL A 243 -1.92 13.80 17.18
C VAL A 243 -2.45 14.14 18.55
N LEU A 244 -1.94 13.45 19.58
CA LEU A 244 -2.29 13.67 20.98
C LEU A 244 -1.42 14.78 21.58
N ASP A 245 -2.03 15.87 22.00
CA ASP A 245 -1.45 16.87 22.88
C ASP A 245 -1.75 16.50 24.35
N ILE A 246 -0.74 15.97 25.03
CA ILE A 246 -0.89 15.47 26.40
C ILE A 246 -1.15 16.61 27.40
N SER A 247 -0.72 17.85 27.08
CA SER A 247 -0.94 19.01 27.95
C SER A 247 -2.42 19.40 28.06
N LYS A 248 -3.20 19.09 27.00
CA LYS A 248 -4.64 19.34 26.93
C LYS A 248 -5.49 18.16 27.39
N CYS A 249 -4.90 16.96 27.46
CA CYS A 249 -5.65 15.75 27.81
C CYS A 249 -6.20 15.80 29.24
N THR A 250 -7.45 15.37 29.41
CA THR A 250 -8.13 15.28 30.72
C THR A 250 -8.26 13.86 31.24
N ASN A 251 -7.69 12.87 30.53
CA ASN A 251 -7.76 11.45 30.88
C ASN A 251 -9.20 10.88 30.96
N CYS A 252 -10.14 11.39 30.15
CA CYS A 252 -11.55 10.97 30.23
C CYS A 252 -11.86 9.59 29.62
N GLY A 253 -10.98 9.04 28.78
CA GLY A 253 -11.13 7.69 28.18
C GLY A 253 -12.00 7.62 26.92
N GLU A 254 -12.69 8.69 26.53
CA GLU A 254 -13.59 8.70 25.35
C GLU A 254 -12.89 8.30 24.05
N CYS A 255 -11.63 8.71 23.88
CA CYS A 255 -10.83 8.35 22.72
C CYS A 255 -10.55 6.84 22.62
N ASP A 256 -10.43 6.16 23.76
CA ASP A 256 -10.15 4.72 23.83
C ASP A 256 -11.43 3.91 23.60
N ILE A 257 -12.56 4.36 24.17
CA ILE A 257 -13.88 3.75 23.95
C ILE A 257 -14.25 3.73 22.46
N THR A 258 -13.95 4.81 21.73
CA THR A 258 -14.26 4.86 20.29
C THR A 258 -13.19 4.21 19.41
N CYS A 259 -12.02 3.87 19.96
CA CYS A 259 -10.91 3.30 19.19
C CYS A 259 -11.22 1.84 18.85
N PRO A 260 -11.38 1.49 17.56
CA PRO A 260 -11.68 0.10 17.19
C PRO A 260 -10.49 -0.84 17.34
N ASP A 261 -9.28 -0.30 17.53
CA ASP A 261 -8.00 -1.03 17.55
C ASP A 261 -7.24 -0.87 18.88
N TYR A 262 -7.84 -0.24 19.90
CA TYR A 262 -7.24 -0.02 21.23
C TYR A 262 -5.80 0.50 21.18
N SER A 263 -5.56 1.52 20.35
CA SER A 263 -4.22 2.05 20.10
C SER A 263 -3.67 2.96 21.21
N PHE A 264 -4.40 3.14 22.32
CA PHE A 264 -4.01 4.06 23.40
C PHE A 264 -3.41 3.28 24.58
N VAL A 265 -2.32 3.80 25.15
CA VAL A 265 -1.68 3.24 26.34
C VAL A 265 -2.09 4.03 27.57
N TRP A 266 -2.63 3.30 28.54
CA TRP A 266 -3.07 3.83 29.83
C TRP A 266 -2.28 3.18 30.96
N GLU A 267 -1.92 3.95 31.98
CA GLU A 267 -1.24 3.48 33.18
C GLU A 267 -1.90 4.05 34.43
N ASP A 268 -1.74 3.37 35.56
CA ASP A 268 -2.14 3.93 36.85
C ASP A 268 -1.18 5.07 37.21
N GLY A 269 -1.74 6.18 37.69
CA GLY A 269 -0.96 7.33 38.10
C GLY A 269 -1.78 8.27 38.97
N ILE A 270 -1.15 9.36 39.41
CA ILE A 270 -1.86 10.42 40.14
C ILE A 270 -2.26 11.48 39.14
N ASP A 271 -3.56 11.81 39.10
CA ASP A 271 -4.08 12.92 38.30
C ASP A 271 -3.43 14.22 38.81
N PRO A 272 -2.66 14.94 37.97
CA PRO A 272 -1.92 16.12 38.41
C PRO A 272 -2.83 17.29 38.81
N LYS A 273 -4.10 17.29 38.38
CA LYS A 273 -5.10 18.32 38.73
C LYS A 273 -5.88 17.94 39.98
N LYS A 274 -6.15 16.66 40.21
CA LYS A 274 -7.01 16.18 41.32
C LYS A 274 -6.25 15.57 42.49
N GLY A 275 -4.97 15.23 42.32
CA GLY A 275 -4.14 14.58 43.35
C GLY A 275 -4.62 13.18 43.73
N LYS A 276 -5.45 12.53 42.91
CA LYS A 276 -6.04 11.21 43.19
C LYS A 276 -5.52 10.17 42.22
N LEU A 277 -5.52 8.91 42.64
CA LEU A 277 -5.25 7.79 41.76
C LEU A 277 -6.25 7.79 40.58
N ALA A 278 -5.74 7.72 39.37
CA ALA A 278 -6.50 7.72 38.14
C ALA A 278 -5.77 6.92 37.04
N ARG A 279 -6.50 6.55 35.99
CA ARG A 279 -5.89 6.04 34.75
C ARG A 279 -5.42 7.22 33.93
N ILE A 280 -4.13 7.27 33.61
CA ILE A 280 -3.49 8.36 32.88
C ILE A 280 -3.17 7.88 31.47
N LEU A 281 -3.60 8.64 30.47
CA LEU A 281 -3.25 8.39 29.08
C LEU A 281 -1.79 8.78 28.86
N LYS A 282 -0.97 7.83 28.41
CA LYS A 282 0.47 8.04 28.20
C LYS A 282 0.78 8.39 26.76
N ARG A 283 0.22 7.65 25.82
CA ARG A 283 0.56 7.78 24.40
C ARG A 283 -0.39 7.02 23.48
N ILE A 284 -0.28 7.31 22.19
CA ILE A 284 -0.79 6.48 21.09
C ILE A 284 0.33 5.56 20.61
N VAL A 285 0.02 4.28 20.37
CA VAL A 285 0.90 3.35 19.63
C VAL A 285 0.54 3.43 18.16
N TYR A 286 1.32 4.20 17.41
CA TYR A 286 1.00 4.51 16.02
C TYR A 286 1.11 3.29 15.09
N GLU A 287 1.89 2.28 15.44
CA GLU A 287 1.96 0.99 14.75
C GLU A 287 0.59 0.31 14.71
N HIS A 288 -0.26 0.55 15.72
CA HIS A 288 -1.60 -0.01 15.80
C HIS A 288 -2.70 0.98 15.36
N CYS A 289 -2.34 2.20 14.98
CA CYS A 289 -3.29 3.23 14.60
C CYS A 289 -3.58 3.21 13.09
N LYS A 290 -4.84 2.95 12.70
CA LYS A 290 -5.32 2.99 11.31
C LYS A 290 -5.65 4.39 10.77
N GLY A 291 -5.53 5.43 11.60
CA GLY A 291 -5.84 6.80 11.16
C GLY A 291 -7.32 7.04 10.83
N CYS A 292 -8.26 6.37 11.52
CA CYS A 292 -9.70 6.56 11.28
C CYS A 292 -10.28 7.87 11.88
N LEU A 293 -9.50 8.57 12.69
CA LEU A 293 -9.81 9.89 13.29
C LEU A 293 -11.05 9.96 14.20
N ARG A 294 -11.75 8.86 14.48
CA ARG A 294 -12.88 8.81 15.45
C ARG A 294 -12.53 9.40 16.82
N CYS A 295 -11.28 9.21 17.25
CA CYS A 295 -10.78 9.75 18.51
C CYS A 295 -10.63 11.28 18.50
N VAL A 296 -10.38 11.89 17.34
CA VAL A 296 -10.40 13.35 17.15
C VAL A 296 -11.83 13.85 17.26
N GLU A 297 -12.77 13.21 16.56
CA GLU A 297 -14.19 13.60 16.54
C GLU A 297 -14.83 13.60 17.93
N ILE A 298 -14.47 12.63 18.79
CA ILE A 298 -15.05 12.53 20.14
C ILE A 298 -14.35 13.43 21.17
N CYS A 299 -13.17 13.98 20.85
CA CYS A 299 -12.38 14.72 21.82
C CYS A 299 -12.94 16.12 22.07
N LYS A 300 -13.67 16.29 23.18
CA LYS A 300 -14.27 17.57 23.58
C LYS A 300 -13.26 18.64 24.05
N PHE A 301 -11.99 18.26 24.21
CA PHE A 301 -10.94 19.12 24.78
C PHE A 301 -9.87 19.52 23.75
N GLU A 302 -10.06 19.15 22.48
CA GLU A 302 -9.10 19.40 21.40
C GLU A 302 -7.67 18.88 21.71
N ALA A 303 -7.59 17.87 22.58
CA ALA A 303 -6.35 17.18 22.91
C ALA A 303 -5.92 16.22 21.79
N LEU A 304 -6.83 15.86 20.88
CA LEU A 304 -6.54 15.10 19.68
C LEU A 304 -6.87 15.96 18.48
N THR A 305 -5.93 16.10 17.54
CA THR A 305 -6.10 16.91 16.32
C THR A 305 -5.73 16.11 15.08
N THR A 306 -6.33 16.45 13.94
CA THR A 306 -6.07 15.79 12.65
C THR A 306 -4.83 16.38 11.99
N HIS A 307 -3.90 15.52 11.59
CA HIS A 307 -2.70 15.90 10.85
C HIS A 307 -2.49 15.01 9.64
N LYS A 308 -1.84 15.54 8.61
CA LYS A 308 -1.32 14.72 7.51
C LYS A 308 -0.09 13.99 8.00
N GLU A 309 -0.07 12.67 7.83
CA GLU A 309 0.95 11.80 8.39
C GLU A 309 2.39 12.21 8.00
N PHE A 310 2.59 12.65 6.75
CA PHE A 310 3.91 13.04 6.26
C PHE A 310 4.39 14.41 6.77
N GLU A 311 3.52 15.20 7.40
CA GLU A 311 3.85 16.51 7.98
C GLU A 311 4.19 16.40 9.48
N VAL A 312 3.93 15.24 10.11
CA VAL A 312 4.15 15.03 11.55
C VAL A 312 5.60 14.64 11.82
N ASP A 313 6.21 15.29 12.82
CA ASP A 313 7.56 14.98 13.29
C ASP A 313 7.65 13.51 13.75
N LYS A 314 8.67 12.79 13.28
CA LYS A 314 8.91 11.38 13.64
C LYS A 314 9.03 11.16 15.14
N THR A 315 9.57 12.13 15.87
CA THR A 315 9.71 12.05 17.33
C THR A 315 8.34 12.02 18.03
N ILE A 316 7.32 12.66 17.46
CA ILE A 316 5.93 12.57 17.95
C ILE A 316 5.38 11.17 17.69
N LEU A 317 5.68 10.58 16.54
CA LEU A 317 5.25 9.21 16.21
C LEU A 317 5.90 8.17 17.12
N GLU A 318 7.17 8.35 17.47
CA GLU A 318 7.90 7.45 18.38
C GLU A 318 7.46 7.61 19.85
N LYS A 319 7.22 8.85 20.31
CA LYS A 319 6.73 9.11 21.67
C LYS A 319 5.26 8.76 21.83
N GLY A 320 4.48 8.95 20.76
CA GLY A 320 3.03 8.77 20.73
C GLY A 320 2.21 9.96 21.24
N PHE A 321 2.85 11.13 21.44
CA PHE A 321 2.22 12.39 21.86
C PHE A 321 3.13 13.60 21.61
N THR A 322 2.55 14.79 21.72
CA THR A 322 3.25 16.09 21.86
C THR A 322 2.86 16.74 23.20
N ASP A 323 3.70 17.61 23.73
CA ASP A 323 3.50 18.35 24.98
C ASP A 323 3.08 19.82 24.75
N GLY A 324 2.74 20.18 23.52
CA GLY A 324 2.36 21.54 23.16
C GLY A 324 3.54 22.50 23.00
N SER A 325 4.78 22.02 23.15
CA SER A 325 5.96 22.79 22.75
C SER A 325 6.04 22.86 21.23
N LYS A 326 5.59 23.99 20.67
CA LYS A 326 5.74 24.29 19.24
C LYS A 326 7.22 24.18 18.87
N LYS A 327 7.54 23.31 17.91
CA LYS A 327 8.59 23.56 16.92
C LYS A 327 7.93 23.56 15.55
#